data_AF-A0A5C6M646-F1
#
_entry.id   AF-A0A5C6M646-F1
#
_cell.length_a   1.000
_cell.length_b   1.000
_cell.length_c   1.000
_cell.angle_alpha   90.00
_cell.angle_beta   90.00
_cell.angle_gamma   90.00
#
_symmetry.space_group_name_H-M   'P 1'
#
loop_
_entity.id
_entity.type
_entity.pdbx_description
1 polymer ?
#
loop_
_entity_poly.entity_id
_entity_poly.type
_entity_poly.pdbx_seq_one_letter_code
_entity_poly.pdbx_strand_id
1 'polypeptide(L)'
;MRFRSRSQQRHEQIVSGTRRLTFVLAGIVVLGMIWAISGRDSQTTETSAASRAAASLASESPDLLADEIRVVPLSEQSPTDLVSMIDSAGAAALDAEPRASTGLDDAPPALTSAVRDDVLGILSGEVTSLYGTLRLAQKVFTGRRSEMPDGRYAVFMEAPEACRGKPWRIRGRLRRLTRAVLPESALSYGIQSAWEAWISTPDSGRRLVHVIALSADPGLPISESLGRDGPDVELAGYFFKREGYAAKGADGLGIPEHAPLLISERIARAPAPPKVTTAEEMNPWLMWIASAVSVCVLSVLWKFHSADHDFRGTHTHSLTLPPMRPSFEGVTAVPIQQMLHDMEQAARLQPETSLNAPPDALISVSTPDV
;
A
#
# COMPACT_ATOMS: atom_id res chain seq x y z
N MET A 1 -30.67 44.25 16.79
CA MET A 1 -29.58 43.60 16.02
C MET A 1 -30.04 43.42 14.58
N ARG A 2 -29.34 44.00 13.60
CA ARG A 2 -29.70 43.96 12.17
C ARG A 2 -28.92 42.85 11.46
N PHE A 3 -29.62 41.87 10.90
CA PHE A 3 -29.04 40.88 9.99
C PHE A 3 -28.92 41.47 8.58
N ARG A 4 -27.70 41.55 8.06
CA ARG A 4 -27.42 41.80 6.64
C ARG A 4 -27.20 40.46 5.95
N SER A 5 -28.11 40.07 5.05
CA SER A 5 -27.91 38.95 4.13
C SER A 5 -26.94 39.37 3.01
N ARG A 6 -25.91 38.56 2.77
CA ARG A 6 -25.06 38.63 1.58
C ARG A 6 -25.51 37.55 0.60
N SER A 7 -26.31 37.94 -0.40
CA SER A 7 -26.68 37.13 -1.55
C SER A 7 -25.92 37.62 -2.78
N GLN A 8 -24.69 37.16 -3.01
CA GLN A 8 -24.00 37.52 -4.25
C GLN A 8 -22.85 36.58 -4.63
N GLN A 9 -23.12 35.29 -4.87
CA GLN A 9 -22.21 34.42 -5.64
C GLN A 9 -23.01 33.28 -6.29
N ARG A 10 -23.63 33.52 -7.45
CA ARG A 10 -24.26 32.44 -8.23
C ARG A 10 -24.21 32.61 -9.75
N HIS A 11 -23.33 33.46 -10.30
CA HIS A 11 -23.30 33.72 -11.75
C HIS A 11 -21.95 33.44 -12.45
N GLU A 12 -20.91 32.95 -11.77
CA GLU A 12 -19.62 32.66 -12.44
C GLU A 12 -19.37 31.19 -12.80
N GLN A 13 -20.21 30.24 -12.37
CA GLN A 13 -19.95 28.81 -12.64
C GLN A 13 -20.44 28.29 -14.00
N ILE A 14 -21.06 29.11 -14.85
CA ILE A 14 -21.65 28.62 -16.12
C ILE A 14 -20.68 28.75 -17.31
N VAL A 15 -19.59 29.52 -17.20
CA VAL A 15 -18.71 29.80 -18.37
C VAL A 15 -17.54 28.80 -18.50
N SER A 16 -17.19 28.05 -17.45
CA SER A 16 -16.06 27.10 -17.49
C SER A 16 -16.41 25.72 -18.06
N GLY A 17 -17.69 25.37 -18.19
CA GLY A 17 -18.14 24.10 -18.77
C GLY A 17 -17.97 24.02 -20.29
N THR A 18 -18.11 25.14 -20.98
CA THR A 18 -18.18 25.17 -22.46
C THR A 18 -16.82 24.92 -23.11
N ARG A 19 -15.71 25.32 -22.47
CA ARG A 19 -14.36 25.08 -23.00
C ARG A 19 -13.92 23.62 -22.83
N ARG A 20 -14.36 22.93 -21.77
CA ARG A 20 -14.02 21.51 -21.55
C ARG A 20 -14.73 20.61 -22.56
N LEU A 21 -15.95 20.95 -22.97
CA LEU A 21 -16.72 20.18 -23.95
C LEU A 21 -16.06 20.23 -25.35
N THR A 22 -15.55 21.38 -25.77
CA THR A 22 -14.88 21.55 -27.07
C THR A 22 -13.59 20.75 -27.21
N PHE A 23 -12.81 20.59 -26.13
CA PHE A 23 -11.58 19.78 -26.17
C PHE A 23 -11.84 18.28 -26.19
N VAL A 24 -12.89 17.80 -25.50
CA VAL A 24 -13.30 16.39 -25.54
C VAL A 24 -13.82 16.02 -26.94
N LEU A 25 -14.62 16.89 -27.57
CA LEU A 25 -15.09 16.68 -28.94
C LEU A 25 -13.94 16.68 -29.96
N ALA A 26 -12.97 17.59 -29.84
CA ALA A 26 -11.79 17.60 -30.71
C ALA A 26 -10.94 16.32 -30.56
N GLY A 27 -10.76 15.83 -29.33
CA GLY A 27 -10.03 14.59 -29.05
C GLY A 27 -10.71 13.35 -29.65
N ILE A 28 -12.04 13.25 -29.58
CA ILE A 28 -12.81 12.13 -30.16
C ILE A 28 -12.71 12.16 -31.70
N VAL A 29 -12.75 13.34 -32.33
CA VAL A 29 -12.61 13.47 -33.79
C VAL A 29 -11.22 13.03 -34.27
N VAL A 30 -10.16 13.42 -33.54
CA VAL A 30 -8.78 13.00 -33.88
C VAL A 30 -8.60 11.49 -33.68
N LEU A 31 -9.13 10.92 -32.59
CA LEU A 31 -9.06 9.48 -32.34
C LEU A 31 -9.86 8.67 -33.39
N GLY A 32 -11.02 9.20 -33.81
CA GLY A 32 -11.82 8.63 -34.90
C GLY A 32 -11.11 8.69 -36.25
N MET A 33 -10.38 9.78 -36.55
CA MET A 33 -9.55 9.86 -37.76
C MET A 33 -8.40 8.86 -37.74
N ILE A 34 -7.73 8.67 -36.60
CA ILE A 34 -6.65 7.68 -36.45
C ILE A 34 -7.20 6.25 -36.66
N TRP A 35 -8.37 5.95 -36.09
CA TRP A 35 -9.01 4.64 -36.27
C TRP A 35 -9.47 4.40 -37.71
N ALA A 36 -9.98 5.43 -38.39
CA ALA A 36 -10.38 5.36 -39.79
C ALA A 36 -9.19 5.18 -40.76
N ILE A 37 -8.01 5.70 -40.41
CA ILE A 37 -6.79 5.57 -41.22
C ILE A 37 -6.09 4.23 -40.96
N SER A 38 -6.22 3.65 -39.76
CA SER A 38 -5.65 2.34 -39.43
C SER A 38 -6.58 1.15 -39.74
N GLY A 39 -7.81 1.39 -40.19
CA GLY A 39 -8.85 0.37 -40.38
C GLY A 39 -8.97 -0.18 -41.80
N ARG A 40 -7.87 -0.66 -42.41
CA ARG A 40 -7.94 -1.58 -43.56
C ARG A 40 -6.70 -2.48 -43.54
N ASP A 41 -6.95 -3.79 -43.53
CA ASP A 41 -6.00 -4.90 -43.57
C ASP A 41 -5.46 -5.39 -42.21
N SER A 42 -6.30 -6.18 -41.52
CA SER A 42 -5.90 -7.46 -40.94
C SER A 42 -7.12 -8.21 -40.39
N GLN A 43 -7.83 -8.89 -41.29
CA GLN A 43 -8.50 -10.13 -40.91
C GLN A 43 -7.42 -11.18 -40.69
N THR A 44 -7.10 -11.45 -39.43
CA THR A 44 -6.55 -12.74 -39.00
C THR A 44 -7.30 -13.20 -37.77
N THR A 45 -8.22 -14.11 -38.03
CA THR A 45 -8.75 -15.10 -37.10
C THR A 45 -7.61 -15.81 -36.39
N GLU A 46 -7.45 -15.60 -35.09
CA GLU A 46 -6.96 -16.60 -34.12
C GLU A 46 -7.04 -16.06 -32.68
N THR A 47 -8.26 -15.85 -32.17
CA THR A 47 -8.47 -15.80 -30.71
C THR A 47 -8.74 -17.22 -30.21
N SER A 48 -7.62 -17.91 -30.03
CA SER A 48 -7.42 -19.17 -29.34
C SER A 48 -8.18 -19.25 -28.00
N ALA A 49 -8.58 -20.48 -27.67
CA ALA A 49 -9.31 -20.93 -26.49
C ALA A 49 -8.75 -20.51 -25.12
N ALA A 50 -7.59 -19.84 -25.07
CA ALA A 50 -6.98 -19.34 -23.84
C ALA A 50 -7.81 -18.23 -23.14
N SER A 51 -8.58 -17.42 -23.87
CA SER A 51 -9.42 -16.37 -23.25
C SER A 51 -10.71 -16.91 -22.62
N ARG A 52 -11.17 -18.11 -23.00
CA ARG A 52 -12.36 -18.73 -22.38
C ARG A 52 -12.02 -19.50 -21.09
N ALA A 53 -10.79 -20.01 -20.95
CA ALA A 53 -10.33 -20.61 -19.69
C ALA A 53 -10.02 -19.57 -18.60
N ALA A 54 -9.65 -18.34 -18.98
CA ALA A 54 -9.43 -17.25 -18.01
C ALA A 54 -10.73 -16.55 -17.58
N ALA A 55 -11.79 -16.59 -18.40
CA ALA A 55 -13.09 -15.99 -18.07
C ALA A 55 -14.00 -16.91 -17.23
N SER A 56 -13.77 -18.23 -17.21
CA SER A 56 -14.51 -19.17 -16.37
C SER A 56 -13.95 -19.34 -14.95
N LEU A 57 -12.83 -18.69 -14.61
CA LEU A 57 -12.25 -18.70 -13.25
C LEU A 57 -12.49 -17.39 -12.47
N ALA A 58 -13.12 -16.39 -13.08
CA ALA A 58 -13.36 -15.08 -12.47
C ALA A 58 -14.84 -14.82 -12.12
N SER A 59 -15.72 -15.82 -12.25
CA SER A 59 -17.15 -15.65 -12.04
C SER A 59 -17.80 -16.85 -11.32
N GLU A 60 -17.20 -17.28 -10.20
CA GLU A 60 -17.89 -18.07 -9.17
C GLU A 60 -17.01 -18.13 -7.91
N SER A 61 -16.91 -17.01 -7.19
CA SER A 61 -16.61 -17.06 -5.77
C SER A 61 -17.88 -16.64 -5.03
N PRO A 62 -18.52 -17.54 -4.26
CA PRO A 62 -19.72 -17.19 -3.52
C PRO A 62 -19.40 -16.04 -2.56
N ASP A 63 -20.38 -15.18 -2.31
CA ASP A 63 -20.42 -14.26 -1.18
C ASP A 63 -20.10 -15.01 0.11
N LEU A 64 -18.83 -15.07 0.48
CA LEU A 64 -18.37 -15.66 1.72
C LEU A 64 -18.55 -14.63 2.83
N LEU A 65 -19.72 -14.67 3.45
CA LEU A 65 -20.00 -14.12 4.77
C LEU A 65 -19.10 -14.84 5.81
N ALA A 66 -17.87 -14.37 5.97
CA ALA A 66 -16.89 -14.91 6.91
C ALA A 66 -16.81 -14.16 8.25
N ASP A 67 -17.70 -13.20 8.52
CA ASP A 67 -17.63 -12.37 9.72
C ASP A 67 -18.81 -12.68 10.67
N GLU A 68 -18.75 -13.82 11.36
CA GLU A 68 -19.57 -14.08 12.55
C GLU A 68 -18.71 -14.74 13.63
N ILE A 69 -18.09 -13.90 14.47
CA ILE A 69 -17.30 -14.30 15.65
C ILE A 69 -18.27 -14.51 16.80
N ARG A 70 -18.61 -15.77 17.09
CA ARG A 70 -19.42 -16.10 18.28
C ARG A 70 -18.51 -16.30 19.49
N VAL A 71 -18.51 -15.35 20.41
CA VAL A 71 -17.85 -15.48 21.71
C VAL A 71 -18.67 -16.46 22.54
N VAL A 72 -18.08 -17.60 22.93
CA VAL A 72 -18.72 -18.56 23.82
C VAL A 72 -18.66 -17.98 25.23
N PRO A 73 -19.80 -17.70 25.90
CA PRO A 73 -19.79 -17.33 27.31
C PRO A 73 -19.31 -18.55 28.12
N LEU A 74 -18.17 -18.41 28.82
CA LEU A 74 -17.78 -19.38 29.84
C LEU A 74 -18.73 -19.22 31.04
N SER A 75 -19.79 -20.02 31.04
CA SER A 75 -20.62 -20.23 32.22
C SER A 75 -19.93 -21.18 33.20
N GLU A 76 -19.86 -20.75 34.46
CA GLU A 76 -19.76 -21.58 35.68
C GLU A 76 -18.42 -22.29 35.97
N GLN A 77 -17.42 -21.51 36.40
CA GLN A 77 -16.46 -21.98 37.40
C GLN A 77 -16.58 -21.09 38.65
N SER A 78 -16.91 -21.68 39.80
CA SER A 78 -17.20 -20.93 41.03
C SER A 78 -15.91 -20.28 41.59
N PRO A 79 -15.84 -18.94 41.71
CA PRO A 79 -14.63 -18.25 42.13
C PRO A 79 -14.79 -17.73 43.56
N THR A 80 -14.79 -18.60 44.58
CA THR A 80 -14.96 -18.16 45.97
C THR A 80 -13.68 -18.13 46.80
N ASP A 81 -12.54 -18.62 46.30
CA ASP A 81 -11.32 -18.74 47.12
C ASP A 81 -10.11 -17.87 46.68
N LEU A 82 -10.23 -17.10 45.60
CA LEU A 82 -9.14 -16.22 45.11
C LEU A 82 -9.44 -14.71 45.24
N VAL A 83 -10.67 -14.34 45.59
CA VAL A 83 -11.12 -12.94 45.61
C VAL A 83 -10.76 -12.23 46.93
N SER A 84 -10.43 -12.97 48.00
CA SER A 84 -10.05 -12.37 49.30
C SER A 84 -8.57 -11.97 49.43
N MET A 85 -7.75 -12.13 48.39
CA MET A 85 -6.35 -11.67 48.35
C MET A 85 -6.12 -10.47 47.41
N ILE A 86 -7.14 -10.05 46.66
CA ILE A 86 -7.07 -8.86 45.78
C ILE A 86 -7.45 -7.65 46.62
N ASP A 87 -6.58 -7.31 47.55
CA ASP A 87 -6.79 -6.22 48.48
C ASP A 87 -6.51 -4.87 47.79
N SER A 88 -7.25 -3.86 48.23
CA SER A 88 -7.06 -2.43 47.95
C SER A 88 -5.60 -1.94 48.01
N ALA A 89 -4.74 -2.67 48.73
CA ALA A 89 -3.29 -2.50 48.80
C ALA A 89 -2.57 -2.55 47.44
N GLY A 90 -3.02 -3.39 46.49
CA GLY A 90 -2.38 -3.47 45.16
C GLY A 90 -2.63 -2.21 44.31
N ALA A 91 -3.82 -1.61 44.44
CA ALA A 91 -4.14 -0.34 43.78
C ALA A 91 -3.42 0.84 44.44
N ALA A 92 -3.30 0.83 45.77
CA ALA A 92 -2.56 1.85 46.52
C ALA A 92 -1.04 1.81 46.26
N ALA A 93 -0.45 0.62 46.08
CA ALA A 93 0.96 0.46 45.73
C ALA A 93 1.32 1.08 44.36
N LEU A 94 0.38 1.09 43.41
CA LEU A 94 0.54 1.78 42.12
C LEU A 94 0.54 3.31 42.23
N ASP A 95 -0.08 3.86 43.28
CA ASP A 95 -0.18 5.30 43.54
C ASP A 95 0.96 5.84 44.43
N ALA A 96 1.66 4.96 45.17
CA ALA A 96 2.63 5.35 46.20
C ALA A 96 4.09 5.50 45.72
N GLU A 97 4.45 5.02 44.53
CA GLU A 97 5.83 5.17 44.02
C GLU A 97 6.00 6.50 43.28
N PRO A 98 6.83 7.44 43.78
CA PRO A 98 7.11 8.70 43.10
C PRO A 98 7.98 8.41 41.87
N ARG A 99 7.35 8.33 40.69
CA ARG A 99 8.09 8.12 39.44
C ARG A 99 8.65 9.44 38.94
N ALA A 100 9.97 9.52 38.93
CA ALA A 100 10.72 10.55 38.23
C ALA A 100 11.04 10.07 36.81
N SER A 101 10.34 10.56 35.79
CA SER A 101 10.90 10.54 34.43
C SER A 101 10.10 11.41 33.47
N THR A 102 10.82 12.18 32.68
CA THR A 102 10.38 13.03 31.57
C THR A 102 10.05 12.22 30.29
N GLY A 103 9.84 10.91 30.40
CA GLY A 103 9.55 9.98 29.30
C GLY A 103 8.10 9.51 29.24
N LEU A 104 7.76 8.76 28.19
CA LEU A 104 6.48 8.06 28.07
C LEU A 104 6.65 6.71 28.82
N ASP A 105 6.08 6.60 30.02
CA ASP A 105 6.43 5.51 30.93
C ASP A 105 5.90 4.14 30.47
N ASP A 106 6.80 3.16 30.44
CA ASP A 106 6.47 1.74 30.26
C ASP A 106 5.63 1.21 31.44
N ALA A 107 4.82 0.20 31.18
CA ALA A 107 4.04 -0.46 32.22
C ALA A 107 4.97 -1.13 33.25
N PRO A 108 4.71 -0.98 34.56
CA PRO A 108 5.52 -1.56 35.60
C PRO A 108 5.70 -3.09 35.43
N PRO A 109 6.88 -3.65 35.74
CA PRO A 109 7.12 -5.10 35.63
C PRO A 109 6.11 -5.96 36.40
N ALA A 110 5.55 -5.45 37.50
CA ALA A 110 4.51 -6.13 38.26
C ALA A 110 3.21 -6.37 37.47
N LEU A 111 2.92 -5.55 36.45
CA LEU A 111 1.77 -5.73 35.57
C LEU A 111 2.09 -6.61 34.37
N THR A 112 3.36 -6.81 34.00
CA THR A 112 3.74 -7.52 32.78
C THR A 112 4.26 -8.94 33.04
N SER A 113 4.81 -9.21 34.24
CA SER A 113 5.47 -10.48 34.56
C SER A 113 4.55 -11.71 34.59
N ALA A 114 3.27 -11.52 34.94
CA ALA A 114 2.28 -12.59 34.98
C ALA A 114 1.67 -12.92 33.60
N VAL A 115 1.92 -12.08 32.59
CA VAL A 115 1.26 -12.17 31.29
C VAL A 115 1.99 -13.14 30.37
N ARG A 116 1.24 -14.07 29.77
CA ARG A 116 1.74 -15.11 28.89
C ARG A 116 1.24 -14.90 27.46
N ASP A 117 2.10 -15.07 26.48
CA ASP A 117 1.72 -15.08 25.06
C ASP A 117 1.15 -16.44 24.63
N ASP A 118 0.49 -16.46 23.48
CA ASP A 118 0.00 -17.65 22.77
C ASP A 118 -1.07 -18.47 23.50
N VAL A 119 -1.68 -17.86 24.52
CA VAL A 119 -2.80 -18.44 25.24
C VAL A 119 -4.11 -17.90 24.69
N LEU A 120 -5.13 -18.77 24.63
CA LEU A 120 -6.49 -18.41 24.26
C LEU A 120 -7.08 -17.43 25.29
N GLY A 121 -7.35 -16.20 24.84
CA GLY A 121 -7.93 -15.15 25.67
C GLY A 121 -7.07 -14.72 26.85
N ILE A 122 -7.74 -14.21 27.89
CA ILE A 122 -7.12 -13.66 29.11
C ILE A 122 -7.28 -14.67 30.23
N LEU A 123 -6.17 -15.06 30.85
CA LEU A 123 -6.17 -15.98 31.97
C LEU A 123 -6.66 -15.30 33.25
N SER A 124 -7.23 -16.07 34.19
CA SER A 124 -7.64 -15.57 35.51
C SER A 124 -6.49 -14.90 36.27
N GLY A 125 -5.27 -15.43 36.15
CA GLY A 125 -4.06 -14.83 36.74
C GLY A 125 -3.59 -13.53 36.06
N GLU A 126 -4.08 -13.22 34.86
CA GLU A 126 -3.73 -12.01 34.10
C GLU A 126 -4.73 -10.86 34.34
N VAL A 127 -5.84 -11.11 35.03
CA VAL A 127 -6.92 -10.13 35.24
C VAL A 127 -6.43 -8.89 35.99
N THR A 128 -5.60 -9.07 37.03
CA THR A 128 -4.99 -7.97 37.78
C THR A 128 -4.08 -7.12 36.89
N SER A 129 -3.29 -7.77 36.03
CA SER A 129 -2.43 -7.11 35.05
C SER A 129 -3.23 -6.32 34.02
N LEU A 130 -4.33 -6.89 33.54
CA LEU A 130 -5.25 -6.25 32.58
C LEU A 130 -5.84 -4.96 33.17
N TYR A 131 -6.47 -5.05 34.35
CA TYR A 131 -7.13 -3.89 34.96
C TYR A 131 -6.15 -2.85 35.49
N GLY A 132 -5.00 -3.28 36.02
CA GLY A 132 -3.90 -2.39 36.37
C GLY A 132 -3.40 -1.60 35.15
N THR A 133 -3.25 -2.25 34.00
CA THR A 133 -2.80 -1.62 32.75
C THR A 133 -3.86 -0.69 32.17
N LEU A 134 -5.15 -1.04 32.24
CA LEU A 134 -6.25 -0.16 31.85
C LEU A 134 -6.26 1.13 32.69
N ARG A 135 -6.10 1.01 34.01
CA ARG A 135 -6.01 2.16 34.92
C ARG A 135 -4.76 3.00 34.65
N LEU A 136 -3.64 2.38 34.32
CA LEU A 136 -2.42 3.09 33.91
C LEU A 136 -2.64 3.86 32.60
N ALA A 137 -3.23 3.22 31.59
CA ALA A 137 -3.58 3.83 30.31
C ALA A 137 -4.43 5.10 30.50
N GLN A 138 -5.39 5.06 31.42
CA GLN A 138 -6.22 6.22 31.77
C GLN A 138 -5.41 7.43 32.23
N LYS A 139 -4.35 7.20 33.01
CA LYS A 139 -3.50 8.27 33.55
C LYS A 139 -2.51 8.80 32.52
N VAL A 140 -1.87 7.91 31.76
CA VAL A 140 -0.72 8.26 30.92
C VAL A 140 -1.14 8.87 29.57
N PHE A 141 -2.26 8.42 29.00
CA PHE A 141 -2.60 8.74 27.61
C PHE A 141 -3.38 10.04 27.42
N THR A 142 -3.73 10.70 28.53
CA THR A 142 -4.40 12.01 28.50
C THR A 142 -3.41 13.08 28.01
N GLY A 143 -3.48 13.44 26.73
CA GLY A 143 -2.71 14.54 26.13
C GLY A 143 -1.35 14.18 25.52
N ARG A 144 -0.84 12.94 25.71
CA ARG A 144 0.50 12.52 25.23
C ARG A 144 0.48 11.54 24.05
N ARG A 145 -0.66 11.38 23.38
CA ARG A 145 -0.83 10.40 22.28
C ARG A 145 0.14 10.63 21.12
N SER A 146 0.49 11.88 20.82
CA SER A 146 1.37 12.22 19.71
C SER A 146 2.85 11.89 19.96
N GLU A 147 3.25 11.66 21.22
CA GLU A 147 4.62 11.31 21.58
C GLU A 147 4.93 9.81 21.41
N MET A 148 3.89 8.99 21.21
CA MET A 148 4.05 7.54 21.16
C MET A 148 4.55 7.07 19.80
N PRO A 149 5.43 6.06 19.77
CA PRO A 149 5.87 5.45 18.53
C PRO A 149 4.70 4.78 17.80
N ASP A 150 4.75 4.80 16.47
CA ASP A 150 3.79 4.07 15.64
C ASP A 150 4.02 2.56 15.73
N GLY A 151 2.98 1.86 16.18
CA GLY A 151 2.95 0.41 16.29
C GLY A 151 2.78 -0.26 14.92
N ARG A 152 3.52 -1.35 14.71
CA ARG A 152 3.41 -2.20 13.51
C ARG A 152 3.01 -3.60 13.90
N TYR A 153 2.06 -4.17 13.18
CA TYR A 153 1.55 -5.52 13.40
C TYR A 153 2.67 -6.55 13.42
N ALA A 154 3.59 -6.50 12.45
CA ALA A 154 4.69 -7.46 12.35
C ALA A 154 5.57 -7.48 13.61
N VAL A 155 5.87 -6.31 14.18
CA VAL A 155 6.71 -6.18 15.37
C VAL A 155 6.07 -6.84 16.59
N PHE A 156 4.76 -6.65 16.77
CA PHE A 156 4.01 -7.28 17.86
C PHE A 156 3.97 -8.81 17.74
N MET A 157 3.98 -9.32 16.52
CA MET A 157 3.94 -10.75 16.27
C MET A 157 5.31 -11.40 16.34
N GLU A 158 6.38 -10.73 15.90
CA GLU A 158 7.74 -11.28 15.90
C GLU A 158 8.40 -11.22 17.27
N ALA A 159 8.20 -10.13 18.02
CA ALA A 159 8.85 -9.88 19.31
C ALA A 159 7.87 -9.39 20.38
N PRO A 160 6.86 -10.20 20.77
CA PRO A 160 5.83 -9.78 21.74
C PRO A 160 6.43 -9.45 23.11
N GLU A 161 7.42 -10.21 23.59
CA GLU A 161 8.09 -9.94 24.87
C GLU A 161 8.76 -8.56 24.90
N ALA A 162 9.42 -8.16 23.80
CA ALA A 162 10.08 -6.86 23.70
C ALA A 162 9.10 -5.69 23.60
N CYS A 163 7.85 -5.95 23.21
CA CYS A 163 6.78 -4.96 23.10
C CYS A 163 5.95 -4.86 24.38
N ARG A 164 5.99 -5.88 25.25
CA ARG A 164 5.13 -5.99 26.43
C ARG A 164 5.25 -4.78 27.35
N GLY A 165 4.11 -4.18 27.67
CA GLY A 165 4.03 -3.02 28.54
C GLY A 165 4.50 -1.72 27.90
N LYS A 166 4.92 -1.70 26.63
CA LYS A 166 5.33 -0.48 25.95
C LYS A 166 4.13 0.24 25.32
N PRO A 167 4.10 1.58 25.36
CA PRO A 167 3.04 2.37 24.76
C PRO A 167 3.25 2.52 23.24
N TRP A 168 2.16 2.33 22.48
CA TRP A 168 2.15 2.40 21.02
C TRP A 168 0.93 3.18 20.52
N ARG A 169 1.12 3.89 19.41
CA ARG A 169 0.03 4.48 18.63
C ARG A 169 -0.32 3.55 17.48
N ILE A 170 -1.60 3.22 17.32
CA ILE A 170 -2.08 2.36 16.23
C ILE A 170 -3.17 3.10 15.47
N ARG A 171 -3.09 2.98 14.14
CA ARG A 171 -4.12 3.39 13.20
C ARG A 171 -4.58 2.19 12.41
N GLY A 172 -5.88 2.10 12.19
CA GLY A 172 -6.44 1.02 11.41
C GLY A 172 -7.91 1.23 11.14
N ARG A 173 -8.52 0.23 10.54
CA ARG A 173 -9.95 0.22 10.26
C ARG A 173 -10.68 -0.65 11.28
N LEU A 174 -11.74 -0.09 11.85
CA LEU A 174 -12.57 -0.80 12.82
C LEU A 174 -13.36 -1.91 12.13
N ARG A 175 -13.25 -3.14 12.63
CA ARG A 175 -13.94 -4.33 12.09
C ARG A 175 -15.06 -4.80 12.98
N ARG A 176 -14.89 -4.62 14.29
CA ARG A 176 -15.88 -4.94 15.33
C ARG A 176 -15.71 -3.95 16.47
N LEU A 177 -16.83 -3.55 17.06
CA LEU A 177 -16.87 -2.77 18.29
C LEU A 177 -18.06 -3.22 19.12
N THR A 178 -17.77 -3.79 20.28
CA THR A 178 -18.77 -4.28 21.24
C THR A 178 -18.45 -3.77 22.63
N ARG A 179 -19.45 -3.75 23.51
CA ARG A 179 -19.19 -3.49 24.94
C ARG A 179 -18.61 -4.75 25.56
N ALA A 180 -17.50 -4.62 26.26
CA ALA A 180 -16.90 -5.73 26.98
C ALA A 180 -17.74 -6.06 28.21
N VAL A 181 -17.94 -7.35 28.48
CA VAL A 181 -18.58 -7.82 29.71
C VAL A 181 -17.51 -7.82 30.81
N LEU A 182 -17.69 -6.95 31.80
CA LEU A 182 -16.76 -6.85 32.93
C LEU A 182 -17.31 -7.64 34.13
N PRO A 183 -16.47 -8.44 34.81
CA PRO A 183 -16.82 -9.02 36.10
C PRO A 183 -16.91 -7.92 37.18
N GLU A 184 -17.60 -8.21 38.28
CA GLU A 184 -17.73 -7.28 39.41
C GLU A 184 -16.39 -6.84 39.99
N SER A 185 -15.35 -7.69 39.90
CA SER A 185 -13.99 -7.37 40.33
C SER A 185 -13.38 -6.20 39.56
N ALA A 186 -13.86 -5.85 38.36
CA ALA A 186 -13.38 -4.66 37.63
C ALA A 186 -13.72 -3.35 38.36
N LEU A 187 -14.81 -3.33 39.14
CA LEU A 187 -15.26 -2.15 39.89
C LEU A 187 -14.26 -1.75 41.00
N SER A 188 -13.57 -2.71 41.62
CA SER A 188 -12.55 -2.41 42.64
C SER A 188 -11.34 -1.67 42.06
N TYR A 189 -11.10 -1.82 40.76
CA TYR A 189 -10.07 -1.06 40.03
C TYR A 189 -10.57 0.31 39.55
N GLY A 190 -11.85 0.63 39.73
CA GLY A 190 -12.49 1.87 39.26
C GLY A 190 -12.92 1.81 37.79
N ILE A 191 -12.99 0.62 37.20
CA ILE A 191 -13.35 0.43 35.80
C ILE A 191 -14.85 0.16 35.71
N GLN A 192 -15.61 1.12 35.20
CA GLN A 192 -17.08 1.03 35.10
C GLN A 192 -17.54 0.43 33.78
N SER A 193 -16.78 0.66 32.71
CA SER A 193 -17.10 0.19 31.37
C SER A 193 -15.82 -0.08 30.60
N ALA A 194 -15.88 -1.05 29.70
CA ALA A 194 -14.86 -1.27 28.70
C ALA A 194 -15.50 -1.63 27.36
N TRP A 195 -14.73 -1.44 26.30
CA TRP A 195 -15.07 -1.68 24.93
C TRP A 195 -14.07 -2.67 24.36
N GLU A 196 -14.60 -3.62 23.61
CA GLU A 196 -13.81 -4.59 22.86
C GLU A 196 -13.88 -4.19 21.39
N ALA A 197 -12.72 -4.02 20.77
CA ALA A 197 -12.62 -3.66 19.38
C ALA A 197 -11.64 -4.56 18.65
N TRP A 198 -12.00 -4.92 17.43
CA TRP A 198 -11.12 -5.61 16.50
C TRP A 198 -10.80 -4.68 15.34
N ILE A 199 -9.51 -4.48 15.07
CA ILE A 199 -9.02 -3.48 14.14
C ILE A 199 -8.09 -4.14 13.13
N SER A 200 -8.30 -3.88 11.84
CA SER A 200 -7.35 -4.26 10.80
C SER A 200 -6.38 -3.09 10.56
N THR A 201 -5.08 -3.32 10.70
CA THR A 201 -4.07 -2.30 10.40
C THR A 201 -3.66 -2.39 8.93
N PRO A 202 -3.09 -1.31 8.34
CA PRO A 202 -2.67 -1.34 6.93
C PRO A 202 -1.64 -2.43 6.62
N ASP A 203 -0.84 -2.83 7.60
CA ASP A 203 0.23 -3.84 7.49
C ASP A 203 -0.20 -5.26 7.91
N SER A 204 -1.34 -5.44 8.58
CA SER A 204 -1.81 -6.76 9.03
C SER A 204 -2.52 -7.57 7.93
N GLY A 205 -2.90 -6.92 6.83
CA GLY A 205 -3.66 -7.53 5.74
C GLY A 205 -5.04 -7.99 6.20
N ARG A 206 -5.24 -9.30 6.34
CA ARG A 206 -6.51 -9.90 6.84
C ARG A 206 -6.53 -10.14 8.34
N ARG A 207 -5.37 -10.06 9.01
CA ARG A 207 -5.25 -10.33 10.44
C ARG A 207 -5.71 -9.12 11.25
N LEU A 208 -6.22 -9.39 12.45
CA LEU A 208 -6.81 -8.36 13.30
C LEU A 208 -5.94 -8.11 14.52
N VAL A 209 -6.06 -6.89 15.03
CA VAL A 209 -5.54 -6.44 16.32
C VAL A 209 -6.72 -6.39 17.27
N HIS A 210 -6.61 -7.04 18.42
CA HIS A 210 -7.60 -6.96 19.48
C HIS A 210 -7.27 -5.79 20.41
N VAL A 211 -8.26 -4.97 20.72
CA VAL A 211 -8.11 -3.82 21.60
C VAL A 211 -9.19 -3.82 22.65
N ILE A 212 -8.78 -3.71 23.92
CA ILE A 212 -9.68 -3.42 25.03
C ILE A 212 -9.45 -1.97 25.46
N ALA A 213 -10.51 -1.17 25.45
CA ALA A 213 -10.46 0.25 25.78
C ALA A 213 -11.46 0.66 26.85
N LEU A 214 -11.14 1.65 27.68
CA LEU A 214 -12.09 2.17 28.68
C LEU A 214 -13.26 2.93 28.04
N SER A 215 -13.00 3.59 26.91
CA SER A 215 -13.99 4.41 26.20
C SER A 215 -13.86 4.28 24.68
N ALA A 216 -14.96 4.57 23.99
CA ALA A 216 -15.00 4.68 22.54
C ALA A 216 -15.69 5.99 22.16
N ASP A 217 -15.29 6.59 21.04
CA ASP A 217 -15.95 7.79 20.52
C ASP A 217 -17.45 7.53 20.28
N PRO A 218 -18.34 8.43 20.71
CA PRO A 218 -19.79 8.21 20.67
C PRO A 218 -20.37 8.07 19.25
N GLY A 219 -19.62 8.45 18.21
CA GLY A 219 -20.02 8.31 16.81
C GLY A 219 -19.49 7.05 16.12
N LEU A 220 -18.88 6.11 16.86
CA LEU A 220 -18.44 4.83 16.28
C LEU A 220 -19.60 3.83 16.23
N PRO A 221 -19.75 3.08 15.13
CA PRO A 221 -20.81 2.08 15.01
C PRO A 221 -20.50 0.89 15.93
N ILE A 222 -21.45 0.57 16.81
CA ILE A 222 -21.37 -0.59 17.70
C ILE A 222 -21.96 -1.77 16.93
N SER A 223 -21.13 -2.72 16.53
CA SER A 223 -21.53 -3.90 15.77
C SER A 223 -20.53 -5.03 15.97
N GLU A 224 -21.02 -6.27 15.94
CA GLU A 224 -20.20 -7.48 15.95
C GLU A 224 -19.44 -7.67 14.63
N SER A 225 -19.97 -7.12 13.53
CA SER A 225 -19.35 -7.16 12.21
C SER A 225 -19.62 -5.86 11.46
N LEU A 226 -18.55 -5.17 11.06
CA LEU A 226 -18.59 -3.98 10.20
C LEU A 226 -18.04 -4.26 8.79
N GLY A 227 -17.50 -5.47 8.56
CA GLY A 227 -16.88 -5.83 7.29
C GLY A 227 -15.75 -4.87 6.89
N ARG A 228 -15.56 -4.67 5.57
CA ARG A 228 -14.50 -3.82 5.01
C ARG A 228 -14.77 -2.31 5.09
N ASP A 229 -16.00 -1.93 5.40
CA ASP A 229 -16.48 -0.54 5.32
C ASP A 229 -16.54 0.15 6.70
N GLY A 230 -15.92 -0.45 7.71
CA GLY A 230 -15.81 0.19 9.02
C GLY A 230 -15.01 1.50 8.97
N PRO A 231 -15.25 2.42 9.93
CA PRO A 231 -14.54 3.69 9.99
C PRO A 231 -13.06 3.50 10.35
N ASP A 232 -12.22 4.40 9.86
CA ASP A 232 -10.82 4.48 10.28
C ASP A 232 -10.75 5.03 11.71
N VAL A 233 -9.95 4.38 12.54
CA VAL A 233 -9.79 4.65 13.97
C VAL A 233 -8.31 4.80 14.32
N GLU A 234 -8.06 5.59 15.35
CA GLU A 234 -6.74 5.82 15.95
C GLU A 234 -6.84 5.66 17.46
N LEU A 235 -5.85 4.98 18.04
CA LEU A 235 -5.75 4.77 19.47
C LEU A 235 -4.30 4.77 19.94
N ALA A 236 -4.14 5.04 21.23
CA ALA A 236 -2.91 4.94 21.97
C ALA A 236 -3.10 3.86 23.04
N GLY A 237 -2.20 2.87 23.09
CA GLY A 237 -2.38 1.70 23.94
C GLY A 237 -1.07 1.05 24.35
N TYR A 238 -1.08 0.36 25.48
CA TYR A 238 -0.01 -0.55 25.85
C TYR A 238 -0.17 -1.88 25.14
N PHE A 239 0.91 -2.42 24.57
CA PHE A 239 0.89 -3.80 24.09
C PHE A 239 0.89 -4.75 25.29
N PHE A 240 -0.13 -5.61 25.38
CA PHE A 240 -0.35 -6.46 26.54
C PHE A 240 0.20 -7.87 26.33
N LYS A 241 -0.20 -8.54 25.25
CA LYS A 241 0.25 -9.88 24.86
C LYS A 241 -0.08 -10.20 23.42
N ARG A 242 0.50 -11.27 22.89
CA ARG A 242 -0.02 -11.99 21.73
C ARG A 242 -1.02 -13.02 22.22
N GLU A 243 -2.30 -12.80 21.98
CA GLU A 243 -3.37 -13.70 22.41
C GLU A 243 -3.75 -14.66 21.28
N GLY A 244 -4.17 -15.87 21.64
CA GLY A 244 -4.86 -16.78 20.74
C GLY A 244 -6.36 -16.47 20.70
N TYR A 245 -6.97 -16.62 19.53
CA TYR A 245 -8.42 -16.57 19.36
C TYR A 245 -8.89 -17.67 18.40
N ALA A 246 -10.13 -18.12 18.57
CA ALA A 246 -10.72 -19.11 17.68
C ALA A 246 -11.23 -18.41 16.41
N ALA A 247 -10.41 -18.40 15.36
CA ALA A 247 -10.84 -17.93 14.04
C ALA A 247 -11.66 -19.03 13.37
N LYS A 248 -12.81 -18.68 12.79
CA LYS A 248 -13.63 -19.63 12.04
C LYS A 248 -12.93 -19.90 10.70
N GLY A 249 -12.37 -21.09 10.53
CA GLY A 249 -11.78 -21.51 9.26
C GLY A 249 -12.84 -21.62 8.17
N ALA A 250 -12.41 -21.66 6.90
CA ALA A 250 -13.31 -21.86 5.74
C ALA A 250 -14.16 -23.13 5.88
N ASP A 251 -13.63 -24.15 6.57
CA ASP A 251 -14.29 -25.43 6.80
C ASP A 251 -15.16 -25.45 8.08
N GLY A 252 -15.33 -24.30 8.75
CA GLY A 252 -16.05 -24.18 10.02
C GLY A 252 -15.32 -24.79 11.23
N LEU A 253 -14.19 -25.48 11.01
CA LEU A 253 -13.27 -25.90 12.06
C LEU A 253 -12.48 -24.66 12.51
N GLY A 254 -12.64 -24.30 13.79
CA GLY A 254 -11.98 -23.14 14.37
C GLY A 254 -10.48 -23.35 14.44
N ILE A 255 -9.71 -22.73 13.54
CA ILE A 255 -8.25 -22.78 13.60
C ILE A 255 -7.83 -21.71 14.60
N PRO A 256 -7.03 -22.05 15.64
CA PRO A 256 -6.51 -21.05 16.54
C PRO A 256 -5.59 -20.11 15.74
N GLU A 257 -5.95 -18.83 15.72
CA GLU A 257 -5.10 -17.77 15.19
C GLU A 257 -4.60 -16.91 16.35
N HIS A 258 -3.58 -16.10 16.06
CA HIS A 258 -2.98 -15.20 17.04
C HIS A 258 -3.20 -13.76 16.64
N ALA A 259 -3.54 -12.92 17.62
CA ALA A 259 -3.70 -11.48 17.46
C ALA A 259 -2.91 -10.75 18.55
N PRO A 260 -2.33 -9.58 18.24
CA PRO A 260 -1.82 -8.70 19.28
C PRO A 260 -2.98 -8.08 20.05
N LEU A 261 -2.94 -8.17 21.39
CA LEU A 261 -3.87 -7.51 22.31
C LEU A 261 -3.27 -6.22 22.85
N LEU A 262 -3.96 -5.11 22.62
CA LEU A 262 -3.60 -3.81 23.18
C LEU A 262 -4.64 -3.30 24.18
N ILE A 263 -4.14 -2.57 25.17
CA ILE A 263 -4.92 -1.96 26.23
C ILE A 263 -4.87 -0.45 26.09
N SER A 264 -6.03 0.16 25.88
CA SER A 264 -6.15 1.58 25.55
C SER A 264 -7.07 2.32 26.52
N GLU A 265 -6.90 3.63 26.61
CA GLU A 265 -7.85 4.51 27.27
C GLU A 265 -9.09 4.74 26.38
N ARG A 266 -8.88 5.06 25.10
CA ARG A 266 -9.93 5.52 24.21
C ARG A 266 -9.67 5.14 22.76
N ILE A 267 -10.70 4.62 22.11
CA ILE A 267 -10.73 4.43 20.66
C ILE A 267 -11.36 5.66 20.02
N ALA A 268 -10.57 6.41 19.26
CA ALA A 268 -11.02 7.62 18.59
C ALA A 268 -11.16 7.40 17.08
N ARG A 269 -12.04 8.18 16.44
CA ARG A 269 -12.06 8.22 14.97
C ARG A 269 -10.76 8.85 14.47
N ALA A 270 -10.12 8.22 13.50
CA ALA A 270 -8.93 8.80 12.88
C ALA A 270 -9.30 10.13 12.19
N PRO A 271 -8.45 11.17 12.27
CA PRO A 271 -8.66 12.35 11.46
C PRO A 271 -8.69 11.94 10.00
N ALA A 272 -9.69 12.42 9.25
CA ALA A 272 -9.79 12.13 7.82
C ALA A 272 -8.44 12.49 7.18
N PRO A 273 -7.82 11.58 6.40
CA PRO A 273 -6.57 11.89 5.76
C PRO A 273 -6.75 13.19 4.98
N PRO A 274 -5.79 14.13 5.02
CA PRO A 274 -5.88 15.31 4.20
C PRO A 274 -6.14 14.81 2.78
N LYS A 275 -7.27 15.20 2.19
CA LYS A 275 -7.56 14.86 0.79
C LYS A 275 -6.46 15.52 -0.01
N VAL A 276 -5.40 14.78 -0.30
CA VAL A 276 -4.36 15.22 -1.20
C VAL A 276 -5.05 15.18 -2.56
N THR A 277 -5.60 16.31 -2.97
CA THR A 277 -6.21 16.50 -4.30
C THR A 277 -5.08 16.55 -5.33
N THR A 278 -4.29 15.48 -5.44
CA THR A 278 -3.23 15.35 -6.46
C THR A 278 -3.79 15.38 -7.88
N ALA A 279 -5.09 15.07 -8.05
CA ALA A 279 -5.75 15.20 -9.34
C ALA A 279 -6.14 16.65 -9.71
N GLU A 280 -6.23 17.57 -8.75
CA GLU A 280 -6.68 18.95 -8.98
C GLU A 280 -5.52 19.96 -9.06
N GLU A 281 -4.31 19.56 -8.62
CA GLU A 281 -3.06 20.31 -8.80
C GLU A 281 -2.10 19.63 -9.78
N MET A 282 -2.60 18.91 -10.78
CA MET A 282 -1.74 18.61 -11.93
C MET A 282 -1.45 19.94 -12.65
N ASN A 283 -0.26 20.49 -12.36
CA ASN A 283 0.17 21.79 -12.83
C ASN A 283 -0.12 21.91 -14.34
N PRO A 284 -0.95 22.89 -14.79
CA PRO A 284 -1.38 23.00 -16.18
C PRO A 284 -0.23 22.94 -17.19
N TRP A 285 0.96 23.38 -16.77
CA TRP A 285 2.20 23.27 -17.52
C TRP A 285 2.59 21.82 -17.90
N LEU A 286 2.40 20.83 -17.02
CA LEU A 286 2.71 19.42 -17.33
C LEU A 286 1.82 18.88 -18.45
N MET A 287 0.55 19.30 -18.49
CA MET A 287 -0.35 18.96 -19.61
C MET A 287 0.13 19.56 -20.93
N TRP A 288 0.66 20.80 -20.90
CA TRP A 288 1.24 21.43 -22.09
C TRP A 288 2.51 20.73 -22.57
N ILE A 289 3.41 20.31 -21.66
CA ILE A 289 4.59 19.52 -22.01
C ILE A 289 4.17 18.19 -22.64
N ALA A 290 3.29 17.43 -21.97
CA ALA A 290 2.83 16.13 -22.48
C ALA A 290 2.21 16.27 -23.88
N SER A 291 1.42 17.33 -24.09
CA SER A 291 0.83 17.63 -25.40
C SER A 291 1.88 18.00 -26.44
N ALA A 292 2.86 18.84 -26.10
CA ALA A 292 3.94 19.24 -27.01
C ALA A 292 4.81 18.03 -27.42
N VAL A 293 5.13 17.15 -26.48
CA VAL A 293 5.87 15.91 -26.74
C VAL A 293 5.06 15.00 -27.67
N SER A 294 3.76 14.83 -27.42
CA SER A 294 2.88 14.02 -28.27
C SER A 294 2.82 14.55 -29.71
N VAL A 295 2.66 15.87 -29.89
CA VAL A 295 2.66 16.51 -31.22
C VAL A 295 4.00 16.34 -31.92
N CYS A 296 5.11 16.45 -31.20
CA CYS A 296 6.45 16.25 -31.75
C CYS A 296 6.63 14.81 -32.28
N VAL A 297 6.23 13.81 -31.50
CA VAL A 297 6.30 12.39 -31.91
C VAL A 297 5.42 12.14 -33.14
N LEU A 298 4.18 12.64 -33.14
CA LEU A 298 3.27 12.54 -34.29
C LEU A 298 3.85 13.20 -35.55
N SER A 299 4.51 14.36 -35.42
CA SER A 299 5.15 15.04 -36.54
C SER A 299 6.30 14.23 -37.13
N VAL A 300 7.11 13.56 -36.29
CA VAL A 300 8.20 12.69 -36.76
C VAL A 300 7.66 11.49 -37.52
N LEU A 301 6.64 10.82 -36.95
CA LEU A 301 5.98 9.67 -37.60
C LEU A 301 5.36 10.05 -38.94
N TRP A 302 4.71 11.23 -39.02
CA TRP A 302 4.16 11.73 -40.27
C TRP A 302 5.24 11.93 -41.33
N LYS A 303 6.36 12.60 -40.98
CA LYS A 303 7.44 12.84 -41.94
C LYS A 303 8.04 11.53 -42.44
N PHE A 304 8.20 10.55 -41.55
CA PHE A 304 8.70 9.23 -41.93
C PHE A 304 7.75 8.51 -42.90
N HIS A 305 6.45 8.54 -42.61
CA HIS A 305 5.42 7.96 -43.49
C HIS A 305 5.36 8.65 -44.86
N SER A 306 5.49 9.98 -44.90
CA SER A 306 5.53 10.74 -46.16
C SER A 306 6.77 10.40 -47.00
N ALA A 307 7.92 10.28 -46.35
CA ALA A 307 9.16 9.91 -47.03
C ALA A 307 9.11 8.49 -47.60
N ASP A 308 8.51 7.53 -46.88
CA ASP A 308 8.34 6.16 -47.37
C ASP A 308 7.42 6.10 -48.61
N HIS A 309 6.36 6.92 -48.62
CA HIS A 309 5.47 7.02 -49.79
C HIS A 309 6.20 7.55 -51.04
N ASP A 310 7.00 8.61 -50.89
CA ASP A 310 7.78 9.17 -52.01
C ASP A 310 8.85 8.19 -52.51
N PHE A 311 9.44 7.40 -51.60
CA PHE A 311 10.43 6.39 -51.93
C PHE A 311 9.83 5.23 -52.72
N ARG A 312 8.63 4.77 -52.36
CA ARG A 312 7.90 3.71 -53.10
C ARG A 312 7.55 4.13 -54.52
N GLY A 313 7.24 5.40 -54.74
CA GLY A 313 6.94 5.94 -56.08
C GLY A 313 8.16 6.01 -57.00
N THR A 314 9.36 6.24 -56.46
CA THR A 314 10.57 6.45 -57.28
C THR A 314 11.35 5.16 -57.54
N HIS A 315 11.42 4.22 -56.59
CA HIS A 315 12.20 2.99 -56.75
C HIS A 315 11.49 1.88 -57.55
N THR A 316 10.16 1.90 -57.62
CA THR A 316 9.43 0.92 -58.45
C THR A 316 9.62 1.19 -59.94
N HIS A 317 9.86 2.44 -60.34
CA HIS A 317 10.21 2.79 -61.72
C HIS A 317 11.64 2.42 -62.11
N SER A 318 12.60 2.44 -61.18
CA SER A 318 13.98 2.04 -61.49
C SER A 318 14.18 0.52 -61.60
N LEU A 319 13.32 -0.28 -60.95
CA LEU A 319 13.35 -1.76 -61.03
C LEU A 319 12.48 -2.33 -62.15
N THR A 320 11.61 -1.54 -62.77
CA THR A 320 10.74 -1.96 -63.88
C THR A 320 11.26 -1.52 -65.25
N LEU A 321 12.28 -0.66 -65.30
CA LEU A 321 12.99 -0.39 -66.55
C LEU A 321 13.77 -1.66 -66.95
N PRO A 322 13.58 -2.17 -68.19
CA PRO A 322 14.31 -3.33 -68.67
C PRO A 322 15.81 -3.04 -68.55
N PRO A 323 16.65 -4.03 -68.16
CA PRO A 323 18.07 -3.82 -67.95
C PRO A 323 18.64 -3.12 -69.17
N MET A 324 19.11 -1.87 -69.01
CA MET A 324 19.91 -1.22 -70.04
C MET A 324 21.03 -2.20 -70.36
N ARG A 325 21.05 -2.67 -71.61
CA ARG A 325 22.13 -3.53 -72.10
C ARG A 325 23.44 -2.82 -71.72
N PRO A 326 24.33 -3.43 -70.91
CA PRO A 326 25.61 -2.82 -70.62
C PRO A 326 26.32 -2.63 -71.96
N SER A 327 26.41 -1.39 -72.42
CA SER A 327 27.28 -1.05 -73.53
C SER A 327 28.70 -1.18 -73.00
N PHE A 328 29.39 -2.24 -73.40
CA PHE A 328 30.81 -2.49 -73.11
C PHE A 328 31.75 -1.52 -73.88
N GLU A 329 31.25 -0.35 -74.24
CA GLU A 329 31.98 0.73 -74.90
C GLU A 329 32.74 1.52 -73.80
N GLY A 330 33.82 0.92 -73.30
CA GLY A 330 34.66 1.56 -72.28
C GLY A 330 35.35 0.59 -71.33
N VAL A 331 34.97 -0.70 -71.34
CA VAL A 331 35.75 -1.73 -70.66
C VAL A 331 36.92 -2.13 -71.57
N THR A 332 37.97 -1.31 -71.57
CA THR A 332 39.27 -1.76 -72.06
C THR A 332 39.71 -2.91 -71.18
N ALA A 333 39.86 -4.11 -71.76
CA ALA A 333 40.42 -5.25 -71.07
C ALA A 333 41.82 -4.88 -70.56
N VAL A 334 41.92 -4.54 -69.28
CA VAL A 334 43.21 -4.33 -68.62
C VAL A 334 43.85 -5.71 -68.53
N PRO A 335 44.98 -5.97 -69.23
CA PRO A 335 45.63 -7.26 -69.17
C PRO A 335 46.02 -7.55 -67.73
N ILE A 336 45.81 -8.79 -67.29
CA ILE A 336 46.05 -9.25 -65.90
C ILE A 336 47.45 -8.87 -65.39
N GLN A 337 48.43 -8.79 -66.29
CA GLN A 337 49.79 -8.36 -65.98
C GLN A 337 49.87 -6.92 -65.44
N GLN A 338 49.04 -6.02 -65.96
CA GLN A 338 49.01 -4.62 -65.57
C GLN A 338 48.32 -4.45 -64.21
N MET A 339 47.26 -5.23 -63.95
CA MET A 339 46.61 -5.29 -62.63
C MET A 339 47.54 -5.87 -61.55
N LEU A 340 48.33 -6.90 -61.88
CA LEU A 340 49.34 -7.45 -60.96
C LEU A 340 50.46 -6.43 -60.66
N HIS A 341 50.89 -5.67 -61.67
CA HIS A 341 51.92 -4.65 -61.48
C HIS A 341 51.44 -3.48 -60.62
N ASP A 342 50.19 -3.02 -60.83
CA ASP A 342 49.57 -1.98 -60.00
C ASP A 342 49.36 -2.46 -58.56
N MET A 343 49.00 -3.73 -58.34
CA MET A 343 48.92 -4.32 -56.99
C MET A 343 50.30 -4.41 -56.31
N GLU A 344 51.36 -4.76 -57.03
CA GLU A 344 52.71 -4.79 -56.47
C GLU A 344 53.21 -3.38 -56.11
N GLN A 345 52.91 -2.37 -56.94
CA GLN A 345 53.21 -0.98 -56.63
C GLN A 345 52.40 -0.45 -55.44
N ALA A 346 51.12 -0.77 -55.35
CA ALA A 346 50.27 -0.40 -54.22
C ALA A 346 50.76 -1.04 -52.91
N ALA A 347 51.23 -2.30 -52.95
CA ALA A 347 51.78 -2.98 -51.79
C ALA A 347 53.12 -2.36 -51.32
N ARG A 348 53.98 -1.88 -52.23
CA ARG A 348 55.24 -1.19 -51.87
C ARG A 348 55.04 0.21 -51.30
N LEU A 349 53.92 0.86 -51.63
CA LEU A 349 53.62 2.23 -51.19
C LEU A 349 52.81 2.29 -49.89
N GLN A 350 52.45 1.16 -49.27
CA GLN A 350 51.91 1.15 -47.92
C GLN A 350 53.08 1.01 -46.92
N PRO A 351 53.57 2.13 -46.34
CA PRO A 351 54.50 2.05 -45.22
C PRO A 351 53.80 1.34 -44.06
N GLU A 352 54.45 0.29 -43.56
CA GLU A 352 54.14 -0.45 -42.34
C GLU A 352 53.54 0.48 -41.27
N THR A 353 52.21 0.53 -41.16
CA THR A 353 51.53 1.06 -39.97
C THR A 353 51.83 0.12 -38.83
N SER A 354 52.97 0.37 -38.19
CA SER A 354 53.45 -0.30 -36.99
C SER A 354 52.34 -0.35 -35.95
N LEU A 355 51.98 -1.57 -35.55
CA LEU A 355 51.21 -1.86 -34.34
C LEU A 355 51.93 -1.24 -33.13
N ASN A 356 51.53 -0.05 -32.72
CA ASN A 356 51.77 0.41 -31.36
C ASN A 356 50.64 -0.11 -30.48
N ALA A 357 50.90 -1.24 -29.84
CA ALA A 357 50.09 -1.73 -28.72
C ALA A 357 50.32 -0.80 -27.51
N PRO A 358 49.27 -0.21 -26.91
CA PRO A 358 49.42 0.48 -25.63
C PRO A 358 49.60 -0.55 -24.50
N PRO A 359 50.61 -0.40 -23.62
CA PRO A 359 50.73 -1.18 -22.41
C PRO A 359 49.83 -0.61 -21.29
N ASP A 360 49.43 -1.51 -20.39
CA ASP A 360 48.96 -1.22 -19.03
C ASP A 360 47.61 -0.50 -18.84
N ALA A 361 46.55 -1.31 -18.72
CA ALA A 361 45.41 -0.97 -17.89
C ALA A 361 45.16 -2.11 -16.87
N LEU A 362 45.88 -2.02 -15.75
CA LEU A 362 45.69 -2.81 -14.54
C LEU A 362 44.28 -2.56 -13.98
N ILE A 363 43.39 -3.55 -14.09
CA ILE A 363 42.10 -3.54 -13.38
C ILE A 363 42.32 -4.16 -12.00
N SER A 364 42.25 -3.29 -10.99
CA SER A 364 42.24 -3.61 -9.57
C SER A 364 40.99 -4.45 -9.23
N VAL A 365 41.23 -5.62 -8.64
CA VAL A 365 40.23 -6.47 -7.99
C VAL A 365 39.97 -5.91 -6.59
N SER A 366 38.77 -5.42 -6.34
CA SER A 366 38.27 -5.11 -4.99
C SER A 366 37.34 -6.23 -4.51
N THR A 367 37.83 -7.04 -3.59
CA THR A 367 37.05 -7.92 -2.70
C THR A 367 36.32 -7.08 -1.65
N PRO A 368 35.04 -7.36 -1.36
CA PRO A 368 34.40 -6.90 -0.12
C PRO A 368 34.37 -8.02 0.91
N ASP A 369 35.05 -7.80 2.04
CA ASP A 369 34.78 -8.48 3.31
C ASP A 369 34.10 -7.47 4.24
N VAL A 370 32.95 -7.87 4.80
CA VAL A 370 32.43 -7.74 6.18
C VAL A 370 30.91 -7.90 6.15
#